data_AF-A0A8T4VFJ7-F1
#
_entry.id   AF-A0A8T4VFJ7-F1
#
_cell.length_a   1.000
_cell.length_b   1.000
_cell.length_c   1.000
_cell.angle_alpha   90.00
_cell.angle_beta   90.00
_cell.angle_gamma   90.00
#
_symmetry.space_group_name_H-M   'P 1'
#
loop_
_entity.id
_entity.type
_entity.pdbx_description
1 polymer ?
#
loop_
_entity_poly.entity_id
_entity_poly.type
_entity_poly.pdbx_seq_one_letter_code
_entity_poly.pdbx_strand_id
1 'polypeptide(L)'
;MEKRFSIALISQQSVSSDWTAEALKKYFTHVDHLDIKNIEISLESEKPKVFYEGKELQRYDCIFAKGSFRYADLLRSLTTILGKQCYMPIKASAFTVGHDKLLTQLKLQDAKIPMPKTYVSATAATAKDLLKRMTYPVVMKFPKGTHGKGVMFADSYDSASSLLDALTALKQPVLIQEYIETGGVDTRVIIVGDKVVAAMKRHAVQGEKRANIHAGGKGEPVTLDPLTSKIAVQSAQAVGIGVCAVDIIEGVKGPMVIEVNLSPGLQGITTVTGIDVADAISNYLFEQTKHYWDGKQKQTSEILADLGITAEEGVKDVITNLQFRGNRILLPEIITKVSQLTIDDEVLLKCNKGRVTIKKM
;
A
#
# COMPACT_ATOMS: atom_id res chain seq x y z
N MET A 1 10.20 5.18 26.01
CA MET A 1 9.93 3.90 25.31
C MET A 1 11.22 3.46 24.67
N GLU A 2 11.74 2.28 25.02
CA GLU A 2 12.88 1.72 24.30
C GLU A 2 12.47 1.49 22.85
N LYS A 3 13.11 2.22 21.94
CA LYS A 3 13.03 1.92 20.52
C LYS A 3 13.57 0.49 20.39
N ARG A 4 12.80 -0.44 19.79
CA ARG A 4 13.25 -1.85 19.60
C ARG A 4 13.21 -2.33 18.14
N PHE A 5 12.58 -1.56 17.26
CA PHE A 5 12.26 -1.98 15.90
C PHE A 5 13.14 -1.27 14.87
N SER A 6 13.47 -2.02 13.82
CA SER A 6 14.15 -1.58 12.61
C SER A 6 13.17 -1.34 11.46
N ILE A 7 13.43 -0.32 10.64
CA ILE A 7 12.60 -0.02 9.45
C ILE A 7 13.46 0.32 8.23
N ALA A 8 13.00 -0.14 7.06
CA ALA A 8 13.46 0.37 5.77
C ALA A 8 12.37 1.23 5.09
N LEU A 9 12.72 2.45 4.72
CA LEU A 9 11.96 3.28 3.78
C LEU A 9 12.53 3.07 2.38
N ILE A 10 11.81 2.36 1.51
CA ILE A 10 12.19 2.17 0.11
C ILE A 10 11.42 3.19 -0.74
N SER A 11 12.13 4.11 -1.39
CA SER A 11 11.49 5.22 -2.12
C SER A 11 12.36 5.77 -3.24
N GLN A 12 11.86 6.76 -3.99
CA GLN A 12 12.66 7.50 -4.96
C GLN A 12 13.49 8.65 -4.34
N GLN A 13 13.67 8.67 -3.01
CA GLN A 13 14.44 9.70 -2.28
C GLN A 13 14.02 11.14 -2.63
N SER A 14 12.71 11.39 -2.67
CA SER A 14 12.20 12.75 -2.77
C SER A 14 12.29 13.47 -1.43
N VAL A 15 12.22 14.81 -1.43
CA VAL A 15 12.17 15.63 -0.21
C VAL A 15 11.14 15.13 0.81
N SER A 16 9.95 14.74 0.34
CA SER A 16 8.91 14.17 1.23
C SER A 16 9.32 12.82 1.85
N SER A 17 10.12 12.03 1.13
CA SER A 17 10.70 10.77 1.61
C SER A 17 11.81 11.05 2.63
N ASP A 18 12.66 12.05 2.39
CA ASP A 18 13.71 12.47 3.32
C ASP A 18 13.10 12.93 4.65
N TRP A 19 12.04 13.75 4.59
CA TRP A 19 11.31 14.17 5.80
C TRP A 19 10.72 12.98 6.56
N THR A 20 10.19 11.99 5.84
CA THR A 20 9.68 10.76 6.45
C THR A 20 10.83 9.96 7.08
N ALA A 21 11.96 9.81 6.40
CA ALA A 21 13.13 9.10 6.91
C ALA A 21 13.66 9.73 8.21
N GLU A 22 13.76 11.07 8.26
CA GLU A 22 14.16 11.79 9.46
C GLU A 22 13.15 11.64 10.61
N ALA A 23 11.86 11.73 10.32
CA ALA A 23 10.82 11.54 11.32
C ALA A 23 10.81 10.10 11.90
N LEU A 24 11.10 9.08 11.08
CA LEU A 24 11.20 7.68 11.53
C LEU A 24 12.26 7.47 12.62
N LYS A 25 13.36 8.23 12.59
CA LYS A 25 14.44 8.13 13.60
C LYS A 25 13.97 8.49 15.01
N LYS A 26 12.86 9.22 15.15
CA LYS A 26 12.24 9.50 16.46
C LYS A 26 11.65 8.24 17.10
N TYR A 27 11.22 7.27 16.29
CA TYR A 27 10.45 6.10 16.74
C TYR A 27 11.23 4.77 16.65
N PHE A 28 12.00 4.56 15.59
CA PHE A 28 12.73 3.31 15.32
C PHE A 28 14.20 3.39 15.77
N THR A 29 14.80 2.25 16.12
CA THR A 29 16.24 2.17 16.49
C THR A 29 17.14 2.32 15.30
N HIS A 30 16.77 1.61 14.23
CA HIS A 30 17.53 1.54 13.00
C HIS A 30 16.61 1.92 11.84
N VAL A 31 17.04 2.88 11.03
CA VAL A 31 16.27 3.41 9.91
C VAL A 31 17.19 3.44 8.69
N ASP A 32 16.84 2.67 7.66
CA ASP A 32 17.49 2.74 6.37
C ASP A 32 16.59 3.41 5.34
N HIS A 33 17.16 4.33 4.56
CA HIS A 33 16.46 5.02 3.49
C HIS A 33 17.07 4.64 2.14
N LEU A 34 16.41 3.71 1.45
CA LEU A 34 16.94 3.03 0.27
C LEU A 34 16.32 3.60 -1.01
N ASP A 35 17.14 3.89 -2.02
CA ASP A 35 16.65 4.25 -3.35
C ASP A 35 16.10 3.00 -4.05
N ILE A 36 14.82 3.04 -4.40
CA ILE A 36 14.14 1.97 -5.14
C ILE A 36 14.81 1.61 -6.46
N LYS A 37 15.57 2.54 -7.06
CA LYS A 37 16.32 2.29 -8.30
C LYS A 37 17.44 1.26 -8.13
N ASN A 38 17.93 1.08 -6.91
CA ASN A 38 19.05 0.17 -6.61
C ASN A 38 18.55 -1.17 -6.04
N ILE A 39 17.24 -1.44 -6.11
CA ILE A 39 16.62 -2.70 -5.69
C ILE A 39 16.61 -3.70 -6.84
N GLU A 40 17.05 -4.92 -6.56
CA GLU A 40 17.08 -6.02 -7.50
C GLU A 40 16.30 -7.22 -6.91
N ILE A 41 15.64 -7.99 -7.77
CA ILE A 41 14.97 -9.23 -7.39
C ILE A 41 15.59 -10.37 -8.20
N SER A 42 16.12 -11.39 -7.50
CA SER A 42 16.56 -12.64 -8.12
C SER A 42 15.55 -13.74 -7.89
N LEU A 43 15.24 -14.48 -8.96
CA LEU A 43 14.30 -15.61 -8.98
C LEU A 43 15.02 -16.95 -9.25
N GLU A 44 16.34 -17.00 -9.10
CA GLU A 44 17.17 -18.15 -9.52
C GLU A 44 17.26 -19.28 -8.48
N SER A 45 16.89 -19.00 -7.22
CA SER A 45 16.95 -19.97 -6.11
C SER A 45 15.58 -20.55 -5.74
N GLU A 46 15.55 -21.62 -4.93
CA GLU A 46 14.30 -22.21 -4.38
C GLU A 46 13.36 -21.17 -3.73
N LYS A 47 13.93 -20.05 -3.24
CA LYS A 47 13.18 -18.91 -2.72
C LYS A 47 13.64 -17.62 -3.42
N PRO A 48 12.71 -16.74 -3.82
CA PRO A 48 13.07 -15.44 -4.38
C PRO A 48 13.77 -14.57 -3.33
N LYS A 49 14.76 -13.79 -3.78
CA LYS A 49 15.57 -12.91 -2.94
C LYS A 49 15.52 -11.47 -3.43
N VAL A 50 15.67 -10.53 -2.50
CA VAL A 50 15.74 -9.10 -2.77
C VAL A 50 17.13 -8.59 -2.40
N PHE A 51 17.73 -7.81 -3.28
CA PHE A 51 19.05 -7.21 -3.08
C PHE A 51 18.95 -5.69 -3.14
N TYR A 52 19.88 -5.02 -2.47
CA TYR A 52 20.14 -3.60 -2.57
C TYR A 52 21.63 -3.41 -2.83
N GLU A 53 21.99 -2.79 -3.96
CA GLU A 53 23.39 -2.57 -4.37
C GLU A 53 24.23 -3.88 -4.34
N GLY A 54 23.66 -4.95 -4.89
CA GLY A 54 24.30 -6.27 -4.97
C GLY A 54 24.38 -7.06 -3.66
N LYS A 55 23.91 -6.53 -2.53
CA LYS A 55 23.87 -7.23 -1.23
C LYS A 55 22.45 -7.67 -0.90
N GLU A 56 22.30 -8.88 -0.37
CA GLU A 56 20.98 -9.38 0.04
C GLU A 56 20.39 -8.44 1.10
N LEU A 57 19.15 -8.02 0.88
CA LEU A 57 18.50 -7.05 1.74
C LEU A 57 18.34 -7.64 3.14
N GLN A 58 18.86 -6.93 4.14
CA GLN A 58 18.74 -7.36 5.52
C GLN A 58 17.27 -7.43 5.98
N ARG A 59 17.04 -8.11 7.10
CA ARG A 59 15.71 -8.20 7.70
C ARG A 59 15.39 -6.92 8.46
N TYR A 60 14.15 -6.45 8.31
CA TYR A 60 13.59 -5.34 9.05
C TYR A 60 12.31 -5.77 9.75
N ASP A 61 11.94 -5.09 10.83
CA ASP A 61 10.66 -5.29 11.49
C ASP A 61 9.51 -4.66 10.71
N CYS A 62 9.82 -3.57 9.99
CA CYS A 62 8.91 -2.84 9.11
C CYS A 62 9.59 -2.49 7.78
N ILE A 63 8.86 -2.57 6.67
CA ILE A 63 9.29 -2.00 5.39
C ILE A 63 8.17 -1.11 4.86
N PHE A 64 8.47 0.17 4.68
CA PHE A 64 7.58 1.10 3.99
C PHE A 64 8.10 1.35 2.57
N ALA A 65 7.57 0.62 1.61
CA ALA A 65 7.91 0.77 0.20
C ALA A 65 6.90 1.67 -0.52
N LYS A 66 7.36 2.70 -1.23
CA LYS A 66 6.50 3.65 -1.96
C LYS A 66 7.20 4.18 -3.21
N GLY A 67 6.44 4.49 -4.25
CA GLY A 67 7.03 4.96 -5.52
C GLY A 67 5.99 5.33 -6.56
N SER A 68 6.46 5.85 -7.69
CA SER A 68 5.61 6.12 -8.85
C SER A 68 5.17 4.82 -9.55
N PHE A 69 4.14 4.93 -10.39
CA PHE A 69 3.59 3.81 -11.17
C PHE A 69 4.63 3.05 -12.01
N ARG A 70 5.77 3.68 -12.34
CA ARG A 70 6.88 3.05 -13.09
C ARG A 70 7.51 1.87 -12.32
N TYR A 71 7.39 1.86 -11.00
CA TYR A 71 7.91 0.81 -10.13
C TYR A 71 6.81 -0.08 -9.57
N ALA A 72 5.57 0.00 -10.08
CA ALA A 72 4.43 -0.73 -9.53
C ALA A 72 4.68 -2.25 -9.46
N ASP A 73 5.22 -2.83 -10.53
CA ASP A 73 5.50 -4.27 -10.59
C ASP A 73 6.64 -4.68 -9.65
N LEU A 74 7.68 -3.83 -9.53
CA LEU A 74 8.78 -4.05 -8.58
C LEU A 74 8.28 -3.98 -7.14
N LEU A 75 7.50 -2.96 -6.78
CA LEU A 75 6.91 -2.76 -5.46
C LEU A 75 5.97 -3.93 -5.08
N ARG A 76 5.14 -4.37 -6.02
CA ARG A 76 4.26 -5.54 -5.84
C ARG A 76 5.09 -6.79 -5.58
N SER A 77 6.14 -7.02 -6.37
CA SER A 77 6.99 -8.20 -6.27
C SER A 77 7.75 -8.22 -4.94
N LEU A 78 8.41 -7.11 -4.59
CA LEU A 78 9.10 -6.93 -3.31
C LEU A 78 8.17 -7.17 -2.12
N THR A 79 6.98 -6.59 -2.15
CA THR A 79 5.98 -6.75 -1.08
C THR A 79 5.47 -8.19 -0.98
N THR A 80 5.36 -8.89 -2.11
CA THR A 80 4.96 -10.31 -2.13
C THR A 80 6.01 -11.21 -1.51
N ILE A 81 7.30 -10.94 -1.78
CA ILE A 81 8.44 -11.72 -1.29
C ILE A 81 8.67 -11.48 0.22
N LEU A 82 8.61 -10.22 0.65
CA LEU A 82 9.00 -9.81 2.01
C LEU A 82 7.81 -9.68 2.98
N GLY A 83 6.57 -9.58 2.51
CA GLY A 83 5.41 -9.22 3.34
C GLY A 83 5.02 -10.23 4.43
N LYS A 84 5.54 -11.46 4.39
CA LYS A 84 5.38 -12.44 5.50
C LYS A 84 6.44 -12.29 6.59
N GLN A 85 7.54 -11.61 6.27
CA GLN A 85 8.74 -11.52 7.11
C GLN A 85 8.71 -10.28 8.02
N CYS A 86 7.97 -9.25 7.63
CA CYS A 86 7.91 -7.96 8.32
C CYS A 86 6.52 -7.32 8.20
N TYR A 87 6.28 -6.26 8.98
CA TYR A 87 5.11 -5.42 8.76
C TYR A 87 5.32 -4.56 7.50
N MET A 88 4.30 -4.51 6.64
CA MET A 88 4.26 -3.63 5.47
C MET A 88 2.90 -2.92 5.42
N PRO A 89 2.85 -1.58 5.38
CA PRO A 89 1.60 -0.82 5.46
C PRO A 89 0.79 -0.85 4.15
N ILE A 90 1.39 -1.28 3.05
CA ILE A 90 0.76 -1.39 1.73
C ILE A 90 0.82 -2.85 1.28
N LYS A 91 -0.34 -3.43 0.97
CA LYS A 91 -0.43 -4.80 0.47
C LYS A 91 0.05 -4.88 -0.99
N ALA A 92 0.57 -6.02 -1.41
CA ALA A 92 1.10 -6.21 -2.76
C ALA A 92 0.09 -5.86 -3.87
N SER A 93 -1.18 -6.24 -3.70
CA SER A 93 -2.26 -5.92 -4.66
C SER A 93 -2.58 -4.43 -4.74
N ALA A 94 -2.34 -3.67 -3.67
CA ALA A 94 -2.62 -2.24 -3.65
C ALA A 94 -1.69 -1.44 -4.58
N PHE A 95 -0.48 -1.94 -4.88
CA PHE A 95 0.40 -1.34 -5.90
C PHE A 95 -0.15 -1.48 -7.32
N THR A 96 -0.91 -2.55 -7.61
CA THR A 96 -1.60 -2.69 -8.89
C THR A 96 -2.80 -1.75 -8.96
N VAL A 97 -3.64 -1.75 -7.91
CA VAL A 97 -4.88 -0.98 -7.90
C VAL A 97 -4.59 0.53 -7.78
N GLY A 98 -3.79 0.96 -6.81
CA GLY A 98 -3.52 2.36 -6.51
C GLY A 98 -2.66 3.11 -7.53
N HIS A 99 -2.10 2.40 -8.52
CA HIS A 99 -1.41 3.01 -9.66
C HIS A 99 -2.22 2.97 -10.96
N ASP A 100 -3.44 2.43 -10.92
CA ASP A 100 -4.35 2.36 -12.05
C ASP A 100 -5.69 3.04 -11.69
N LYS A 101 -5.99 4.15 -12.36
CA LYS A 101 -7.18 4.96 -12.11
C LYS A 101 -8.48 4.19 -12.35
N LEU A 102 -8.50 3.27 -13.33
CA LEU A 102 -9.68 2.46 -13.59
C LEU A 102 -9.91 1.46 -12.47
N LEU A 103 -8.86 0.75 -12.05
CA LEU A 103 -8.96 -0.22 -10.96
C LEU A 103 -9.32 0.46 -9.62
N THR A 104 -8.76 1.65 -9.38
CA THR A 104 -9.12 2.46 -8.22
C THR A 104 -10.60 2.84 -8.28
N GLN A 105 -11.09 3.36 -9.41
CA GLN A 105 -12.51 3.71 -9.56
C GLN A 105 -13.45 2.52 -9.41
N LEU A 106 -13.06 1.32 -9.88
CA LEU A 106 -13.83 0.10 -9.63
C LEU A 106 -13.95 -0.20 -8.13
N LYS A 107 -12.87 -0.06 -7.35
CA LYS A 107 -12.95 -0.21 -5.88
C LYS A 107 -13.82 0.83 -5.21
N LEU A 108 -13.79 2.08 -5.69
CA LEU A 108 -14.67 3.13 -5.19
C LEU A 108 -16.14 2.84 -5.53
N GLN A 109 -16.43 2.32 -6.73
CA GLN A 109 -17.78 1.92 -7.15
C GLN A 109 -18.34 0.83 -6.26
N ASP A 110 -17.55 -0.22 -5.99
CA ASP A 110 -17.94 -1.34 -5.11
C ASP A 110 -18.26 -0.84 -3.69
N ALA A 111 -17.50 0.13 -3.21
CA ALA A 111 -17.69 0.77 -1.91
C ALA A 111 -18.79 1.85 -1.91
N LYS A 112 -19.48 2.08 -3.04
CA LYS A 112 -20.52 3.12 -3.22
C LYS A 112 -20.02 4.53 -2.91
N ILE A 113 -18.76 4.80 -3.21
CA ILE A 113 -18.14 6.11 -3.01
C ILE A 113 -18.47 7.01 -4.20
N PRO A 114 -18.97 8.24 -3.98
CA PRO A 114 -19.27 9.16 -5.07
C PRO A 114 -18.02 9.52 -5.88
N MET A 115 -18.13 9.46 -7.20
CA MET A 115 -17.08 9.84 -8.14
C MET A 115 -17.70 10.26 -9.47
N PRO A 116 -17.00 11.05 -10.31
CA PRO A 116 -17.53 11.41 -11.61
C PRO A 116 -17.64 10.19 -12.52
N LYS A 117 -18.75 10.08 -13.25
CA LYS A 117 -19.03 9.01 -14.22
C LYS A 117 -17.86 8.85 -15.17
N THR A 118 -17.29 7.66 -15.18
CA THR A 118 -16.13 7.32 -15.99
C THR A 118 -16.43 6.12 -16.84
N TYR A 119 -15.92 6.17 -18.07
CA TYR A 119 -16.13 5.20 -19.11
C TYR A 119 -14.79 4.73 -19.64
N VAL A 120 -14.73 3.44 -19.95
CA VAL A 120 -13.65 2.81 -20.69
C VAL A 120 -14.26 2.12 -21.90
N SER A 121 -13.57 2.16 -23.03
CA SER A 121 -14.03 1.55 -24.28
C SER A 121 -12.93 0.70 -24.87
N ALA A 122 -13.28 -0.47 -25.42
CA ALA A 122 -12.32 -1.39 -26.00
C ALA A 122 -11.79 -0.90 -27.36
N THR A 123 -12.57 -0.11 -28.10
CA THR A 123 -12.21 0.38 -29.43
C THR A 123 -12.52 1.87 -29.57
N ALA A 124 -11.81 2.53 -30.49
CA ALA A 124 -12.07 3.92 -30.84
C ALA A 124 -13.49 4.12 -31.40
N ALA A 125 -14.01 3.18 -32.19
CA ALA A 125 -15.38 3.25 -32.72
C ALA A 125 -16.42 3.26 -31.59
N THR A 126 -16.31 2.33 -30.64
CA THR A 126 -17.20 2.29 -29.45
C THR A 126 -17.07 3.57 -28.61
N ALA A 127 -15.85 4.08 -28.44
CA ALA A 127 -15.62 5.32 -27.73
C ALA A 127 -16.26 6.53 -28.44
N LYS A 128 -16.21 6.61 -29.78
CA LYS A 128 -16.90 7.68 -30.54
C LYS A 128 -18.42 7.60 -30.39
N ASP A 129 -19.00 6.41 -30.42
CA ASP A 129 -20.46 6.26 -30.20
C ASP A 129 -20.88 6.57 -28.77
N LEU A 130 -20.00 6.33 -27.79
CA LEU A 130 -20.19 6.84 -26.43
C LEU A 130 -20.16 8.37 -26.41
N LEU A 131 -19.16 9.00 -27.01
CA LEU A 131 -18.98 10.46 -27.03
C LEU A 131 -20.20 11.20 -27.59
N LYS A 132 -20.85 10.67 -28.63
CA LYS A 132 -22.11 11.23 -29.19
C LYS A 132 -23.25 11.36 -28.19
N ARG A 133 -23.22 10.58 -27.09
CA ARG A 133 -24.28 10.52 -26.06
C ARG A 133 -23.87 11.19 -24.75
N MET A 134 -22.66 11.75 -24.67
CA MET A 134 -22.18 12.42 -23.47
C MET A 134 -22.56 13.91 -23.47
N THR A 135 -22.68 14.47 -22.26
CA THR A 135 -22.76 15.91 -22.05
C THR A 135 -21.35 16.48 -22.00
N TYR A 136 -21.13 17.58 -22.72
CA TYR A 136 -19.85 18.28 -22.76
C TYR A 136 -19.80 19.44 -21.75
N PRO A 137 -18.60 19.80 -21.25
CA PRO A 137 -17.29 19.23 -21.58
C PRO A 137 -17.04 17.83 -20.96
N VAL A 138 -16.05 17.12 -21.49
CA VAL A 138 -15.57 15.82 -20.98
C VAL A 138 -14.07 15.87 -20.67
N VAL A 139 -13.64 14.97 -19.79
CA VAL A 139 -12.24 14.79 -19.41
C VAL A 139 -11.73 13.46 -19.98
N MET A 140 -10.58 13.49 -20.64
CA MET A 140 -9.86 12.29 -21.09
C MET A 140 -8.57 12.13 -20.30
N LYS A 141 -8.33 10.94 -19.74
CA LYS A 141 -7.16 10.68 -18.90
C LYS A 141 -6.56 9.30 -19.17
N PHE A 142 -5.24 9.18 -19.07
CA PHE A 142 -4.58 7.87 -19.07
C PHE A 142 -4.88 7.11 -17.77
N PRO A 143 -5.13 5.78 -17.81
CA PRO A 143 -5.30 4.97 -16.60
C PRO A 143 -4.12 5.05 -15.64
N LYS A 144 -2.89 5.05 -16.19
CA LYS A 144 -1.64 5.16 -15.43
C LYS A 144 -1.02 6.53 -15.67
N GLY A 145 -0.54 7.17 -14.60
CA GLY A 145 0.08 8.49 -14.66
C GLY A 145 -0.07 9.26 -13.36
N THR A 146 0.73 10.32 -13.18
CA THR A 146 0.72 11.16 -11.97
C THR A 146 0.81 12.64 -12.35
N HIS A 147 0.51 13.53 -11.39
CA HIS A 147 0.68 14.98 -11.50
C HIS A 147 -0.13 15.65 -12.64
N GLY A 148 -1.27 15.06 -13.01
CA GLY A 148 -2.16 15.62 -14.06
C GLY A 148 -1.57 15.61 -15.49
N LYS A 149 -0.40 15.01 -15.71
CA LYS A 149 0.13 14.77 -17.05
C LYS A 149 -0.75 13.76 -17.76
N GLY A 150 -1.23 14.10 -18.96
CA GLY A 150 -2.16 13.27 -19.71
C GLY A 150 -3.62 13.39 -19.29
N VAL A 151 -4.00 14.48 -18.60
CA VAL A 151 -5.40 14.89 -18.46
C VAL A 151 -5.70 15.94 -19.53
N MET A 152 -6.68 15.64 -20.38
CA MET A 152 -7.10 16.46 -21.51
C MET A 152 -8.58 16.82 -21.35
N PHE A 153 -8.95 18.01 -21.78
CA PHE A 153 -10.34 18.48 -21.74
C PHE A 153 -10.84 18.63 -23.18
N ALA A 154 -12.06 18.17 -23.44
CA ALA A 154 -12.75 18.39 -24.71
C ALA A 154 -14.10 19.05 -24.45
N ASP A 155 -14.37 20.15 -25.13
CA ASP A 155 -15.60 20.94 -25.02
C ASP A 155 -16.70 20.54 -26.00
N SER A 156 -16.37 19.67 -26.94
CA SER A 156 -17.24 19.26 -28.04
C SER A 156 -16.91 17.85 -28.51
N TYR A 157 -17.85 17.25 -29.25
CA TYR A 157 -17.66 15.95 -29.88
C TYR A 157 -16.46 15.93 -30.83
N ASP A 158 -16.32 16.95 -31.67
CA ASP A 158 -15.23 17.01 -32.64
C ASP A 158 -13.87 17.06 -31.95
N SER A 159 -13.72 17.93 -30.93
CA SER A 159 -12.51 18.01 -30.11
C SER A 159 -12.17 16.68 -29.44
N ALA A 160 -13.18 16.04 -28.82
CA ALA A 160 -13.02 14.73 -28.18
C ALA A 160 -12.65 13.63 -29.18
N SER A 161 -13.30 13.61 -30.35
CA SER A 161 -13.02 12.63 -31.41
C SER A 161 -11.61 12.79 -31.95
N SER A 162 -11.15 14.01 -32.20
CA SER A 162 -9.78 14.28 -32.66
C SER A 162 -8.73 13.87 -31.62
N LEU A 163 -8.97 14.16 -30.34
CA LEU A 163 -8.09 13.69 -29.26
C LEU A 163 -8.03 12.16 -29.21
N LEU A 164 -9.18 11.49 -29.28
CA LEU A 164 -9.25 10.04 -29.28
C LEU A 164 -8.50 9.43 -30.47
N ASP A 165 -8.61 10.00 -31.67
CA ASP A 165 -7.87 9.54 -32.85
C ASP A 165 -6.36 9.64 -32.64
N ALA A 166 -5.88 10.76 -32.09
CA ALA A 166 -4.46 10.95 -31.77
C ALA A 166 -3.98 9.94 -30.72
N LEU A 167 -4.74 9.73 -29.63
CA LEU A 167 -4.38 8.77 -28.58
C LEU A 167 -4.38 7.32 -29.08
N THR A 168 -5.33 6.99 -29.97
CA THR A 168 -5.42 5.67 -30.62
C THR A 168 -4.22 5.42 -31.51
N ALA A 169 -3.78 6.42 -32.29
CA ALA A 169 -2.57 6.32 -33.11
C ALA A 169 -1.31 6.07 -32.25
N LEU A 170 -1.25 6.68 -31.05
CA LEU A 170 -0.20 6.45 -30.07
C LEU A 170 -0.36 5.15 -29.25
N LYS A 171 -1.39 4.35 -29.54
CA LYS A 171 -1.75 3.11 -28.84
C LYS A 171 -1.88 3.32 -27.32
N GLN A 172 -2.35 4.49 -26.89
CA GLN A 172 -2.53 4.80 -25.48
C GLN A 172 -3.97 4.48 -25.05
N PRO A 173 -4.17 3.75 -23.94
CA PRO A 173 -5.50 3.55 -23.38
C PRO A 173 -6.05 4.85 -22.81
N VAL A 174 -7.35 5.10 -22.94
CA VAL A 174 -7.99 6.33 -22.46
C VAL A 174 -9.22 6.02 -21.60
N LEU A 175 -9.33 6.75 -20.49
CA LEU A 175 -10.56 6.85 -19.71
C LEU A 175 -11.27 8.15 -20.10
N ILE A 176 -12.56 8.07 -20.37
CA ILE A 176 -13.41 9.22 -20.69
C ILE A 176 -14.30 9.46 -19.47
N GLN A 177 -14.30 10.66 -18.92
CA GLN A 177 -14.99 11.01 -17.68
C GLN A 177 -15.84 12.26 -17.88
N GLU A 178 -16.98 12.34 -17.20
CA GLU A 178 -17.76 13.58 -17.16
C GLU A 178 -16.93 14.70 -16.51
N TYR A 179 -17.03 15.91 -17.04
CA TYR A 179 -16.45 17.08 -16.39
C TYR A 179 -17.38 17.57 -15.29
N ILE A 180 -16.81 17.84 -14.12
CA ILE A 180 -17.50 18.53 -13.04
C ILE A 180 -16.91 19.93 -12.96
N GLU A 181 -17.76 20.94 -13.04
CA GLU A 181 -17.36 22.34 -12.84
C GLU A 181 -17.16 22.60 -11.35
N THR A 182 -15.96 23.03 -10.98
CA THR A 182 -15.55 23.23 -9.59
C THR A 182 -14.94 24.61 -9.36
N GLY A 183 -14.91 25.48 -10.38
CA GLY A 183 -14.16 26.73 -10.32
C GLY A 183 -12.65 26.51 -10.25
N GLY A 184 -12.16 25.35 -10.67
CA GLY A 184 -10.74 24.99 -10.57
C GLY A 184 -10.30 24.73 -9.13
N VAL A 185 -11.21 24.30 -8.25
CA VAL A 185 -10.91 23.95 -6.86
C VAL A 185 -11.00 22.45 -6.66
N ASP A 186 -10.04 21.89 -5.92
CA ASP A 186 -10.14 20.55 -5.38
C ASP A 186 -9.58 20.50 -3.95
N THR A 187 -9.95 19.47 -3.19
CA THR A 187 -9.52 19.24 -1.82
C THR A 187 -8.65 18.01 -1.76
N ARG A 188 -7.39 18.19 -1.33
CA ARG A 188 -6.47 17.09 -1.07
C ARG A 188 -6.51 16.74 0.41
N VAL A 189 -6.77 15.47 0.71
CA VAL A 189 -6.87 14.93 2.07
C VAL A 189 -5.82 13.86 2.26
N ILE A 190 -4.95 14.01 3.27
CA ILE A 190 -3.98 12.97 3.64
C ILE A 190 -4.61 12.04 4.67
N ILE A 191 -4.62 10.76 4.34
CA ILE A 191 -5.10 9.69 5.20
C ILE A 191 -3.90 8.90 5.72
N VAL A 192 -3.88 8.66 7.03
CA VAL A 192 -2.92 7.78 7.70
C VAL A 192 -3.71 6.85 8.64
N GLY A 193 -3.65 5.55 8.36
CA GLY A 193 -4.55 4.56 8.94
C GLY A 193 -6.00 4.88 8.60
N ASP A 194 -6.83 5.06 9.63
CA ASP A 194 -8.25 5.38 9.51
C ASP A 194 -8.57 6.85 9.83
N LYS A 195 -7.57 7.74 9.73
CA LYS A 195 -7.70 9.14 10.13
C LYS A 195 -7.31 10.10 9.03
N VAL A 196 -8.05 11.21 8.94
CA VAL A 196 -7.62 12.41 8.22
C VAL A 196 -6.56 13.11 9.06
N VAL A 197 -5.34 13.21 8.54
CA VAL A 197 -4.22 13.88 9.22
C VAL A 197 -4.11 15.33 8.82
N ALA A 198 -4.30 15.63 7.53
CA ALA A 198 -4.23 16.99 7.00
C ALA A 198 -5.14 17.10 5.79
N ALA A 199 -5.70 18.30 5.58
CA ALA A 199 -6.45 18.62 4.38
C ALA A 199 -6.13 20.04 3.92
N MET A 200 -6.08 20.22 2.60
CA MET A 200 -5.97 21.54 1.99
C MET A 200 -6.87 21.64 0.76
N LYS A 201 -7.45 22.80 0.53
CA LYS A 201 -8.00 23.16 -0.77
C LYS A 201 -6.87 23.65 -1.66
N ARG A 202 -6.92 23.26 -2.93
CA ARG A 202 -6.01 23.72 -3.97
C ARG A 202 -6.82 24.47 -5.01
N HIS A 203 -6.30 25.60 -5.45
CA HIS A 203 -6.89 26.45 -6.46
C HIS A 203 -6.02 26.42 -7.71
N ALA A 204 -6.63 26.20 -8.86
CA ALA A 204 -5.98 26.29 -10.16
C ALA A 204 -5.45 27.70 -10.41
N VAL A 205 -4.41 27.81 -11.23
CA VAL A 205 -3.97 29.11 -11.76
C VAL A 205 -5.06 29.64 -12.69
N GLN A 206 -5.24 30.96 -12.73
CA GLN A 206 -6.26 31.60 -13.59
C GLN A 206 -6.13 31.13 -15.04
N GLY A 207 -7.22 30.61 -15.61
CA GLY A 207 -7.25 30.04 -16.97
C GLY A 207 -6.96 28.53 -17.06
N GLU A 208 -6.49 27.90 -15.98
CA GLU A 208 -6.37 26.44 -15.91
C GLU A 208 -7.60 25.81 -15.26
N LYS A 209 -8.11 24.71 -15.85
CA LYS A 209 -9.13 23.85 -15.21
C LYS A 209 -8.54 22.91 -14.14
N ARG A 210 -7.22 22.94 -13.92
CA ARG A 210 -6.49 21.97 -13.06
C ARG A 210 -5.93 22.65 -11.81
N ALA A 211 -6.33 22.15 -10.64
CA ALA A 211 -5.96 22.70 -9.34
C ALA A 211 -4.58 22.26 -8.79
N ASN A 212 -3.71 21.67 -9.62
CA ASN A 212 -2.46 21.09 -9.12
C ASN A 212 -1.48 22.18 -8.61
N ILE A 213 -1.11 22.12 -7.32
CA ILE A 213 -0.10 23.02 -6.71
C ILE A 213 1.24 23.00 -7.47
N HIS A 214 1.66 21.83 -7.98
CA HIS A 214 2.89 21.72 -8.78
C HIS A 214 2.84 22.49 -10.12
N ALA A 215 1.67 22.93 -10.54
CA ALA A 215 1.47 23.80 -11.70
C ALA A 215 1.32 25.29 -11.32
N GLY A 216 1.67 25.67 -10.08
CA GLY A 216 1.58 27.05 -9.58
C GLY A 216 0.29 27.39 -8.82
N GLY A 217 -0.56 26.39 -8.54
CA GLY A 217 -1.79 26.57 -7.77
C GLY A 217 -1.55 26.99 -6.32
N LYS A 218 -2.47 27.76 -5.74
CA LYS A 218 -2.43 28.19 -4.32
C LYS A 218 -3.15 27.18 -3.43
N GLY A 219 -2.56 26.89 -2.27
CA GLY A 219 -3.15 26.01 -1.26
C GLY A 219 -3.63 26.78 -0.03
N GLU A 220 -4.77 26.39 0.53
CA GLU A 220 -5.29 26.90 1.81
C GLU A 220 -5.69 25.73 2.73
N PRO A 221 -5.45 25.83 4.05
CA PRO A 221 -5.89 24.79 4.98
C PRO A 221 -7.41 24.73 5.02
N VAL A 222 -7.97 23.53 5.17
CA VAL A 222 -9.43 23.35 5.25
C VAL A 222 -9.79 22.38 6.36
N THR A 223 -10.85 22.72 7.11
CA THR A 223 -11.53 21.76 7.99
C THR A 223 -12.60 21.05 7.18
N LEU A 224 -12.49 19.74 7.05
CA LEU A 224 -13.46 18.94 6.33
C LEU A 224 -14.74 18.78 7.16
N ASP A 225 -15.89 18.79 6.49
CA ASP A 225 -17.14 18.36 7.10
C ASP A 225 -17.13 16.83 7.36
N PRO A 226 -18.06 16.31 8.19
CA PRO A 226 -18.11 14.89 8.52
C PRO A 226 -18.34 13.96 7.32
N LEU A 227 -19.10 14.40 6.31
CA LEU A 227 -19.40 13.58 5.12
C LEU A 227 -18.13 13.45 4.25
N THR A 228 -17.45 14.56 3.97
CA THR A 228 -16.20 14.56 3.19
C THR A 228 -15.11 13.76 3.89
N SER A 229 -14.96 13.93 5.21
CA SER A 229 -14.00 13.16 6.01
C SER A 229 -14.27 11.66 5.93
N LYS A 230 -15.54 11.25 6.06
CA LYS A 230 -15.95 9.85 5.95
C LYS A 230 -15.65 9.28 4.57
N ILE A 231 -15.98 10.02 3.50
CA ILE A 231 -15.69 9.62 2.12
C ILE A 231 -14.19 9.43 1.90
N ALA A 232 -13.35 10.34 2.40
CA ALA A 232 -11.90 10.24 2.27
C ALA A 232 -11.35 8.97 2.95
N VAL A 233 -11.75 8.71 4.19
CA VAL A 233 -11.31 7.51 4.93
C VAL A 233 -11.82 6.23 4.25
N GLN A 234 -13.10 6.17 3.87
CA GLN A 234 -13.67 5.01 3.18
C GLN A 234 -12.99 4.75 1.82
N SER A 235 -12.53 5.79 1.13
CA SER A 235 -11.77 5.66 -0.12
C SER A 235 -10.43 4.98 0.09
N ALA A 236 -9.68 5.39 1.12
CA ALA A 236 -8.42 4.75 1.47
C ALA A 236 -8.61 3.27 1.85
N GLN A 237 -9.65 2.97 2.64
CA GLN A 237 -10.01 1.63 3.05
C GLN A 237 -10.42 0.74 1.86
N ALA A 238 -11.25 1.26 0.94
CA ALA A 238 -11.72 0.53 -0.24
C ALA A 238 -10.56 0.09 -1.16
N VAL A 239 -9.53 0.93 -1.29
CA VAL A 239 -8.32 0.61 -2.08
C VAL A 239 -7.34 -0.26 -1.28
N GLY A 240 -7.44 -0.26 0.06
CA GLY A 240 -6.59 -1.05 0.95
C GLY A 240 -5.21 -0.44 1.17
N ILE A 241 -5.15 0.89 1.28
CA ILE A 241 -3.92 1.67 1.45
C ILE A 241 -3.96 2.40 2.79
N GLY A 242 -2.98 2.12 3.66
CA GLY A 242 -2.90 2.75 4.99
C GLY A 242 -2.29 4.16 5.00
N VAL A 243 -1.61 4.59 3.94
CA VAL A 243 -1.07 5.95 3.81
C VAL A 243 -1.28 6.44 2.38
N CYS A 244 -2.16 7.42 2.17
CA CYS A 244 -2.45 7.95 0.84
C CYS A 244 -2.93 9.40 0.88
N ALA A 245 -3.04 10.03 -0.30
CA ALA A 245 -3.86 11.22 -0.46
C ALA A 245 -5.12 10.90 -1.25
N VAL A 246 -6.25 11.41 -0.81
CA VAL A 246 -7.51 11.37 -1.55
C VAL A 246 -7.79 12.77 -2.09
N ASP A 247 -7.95 12.88 -3.40
CA ASP A 247 -8.30 14.12 -4.08
C ASP A 247 -9.80 14.14 -4.33
N ILE A 248 -10.48 15.16 -3.80
CA ILE A 248 -11.93 15.29 -3.75
C ILE A 248 -12.32 16.61 -4.42
N ILE A 249 -13.39 16.61 -5.20
CA ILE A 249 -14.04 17.82 -5.68
C ILE A 249 -15.44 17.96 -5.13
N GLU A 250 -15.89 19.20 -5.04
CA GLU A 250 -17.28 19.49 -4.72
C GLU A 250 -18.09 19.53 -6.01
N GLY A 251 -19.05 18.63 -6.17
CA GLY A 251 -20.02 18.74 -7.26
C GLY A 251 -21.41 19.10 -6.74
N VAL A 252 -22.36 19.23 -7.67
CA VAL A 252 -23.74 19.68 -7.36
C VAL A 252 -24.44 18.78 -6.33
N LYS A 253 -24.06 17.50 -6.25
CA LYS A 253 -24.65 16.50 -5.34
C LYS A 253 -23.81 16.23 -4.08
N GLY A 254 -22.74 17.00 -3.86
CA GLY A 254 -21.80 16.82 -2.76
C GLY A 254 -20.40 16.37 -3.20
N PRO A 255 -19.56 15.96 -2.24
CA PRO A 255 -18.17 15.59 -2.48
C PRO A 255 -18.03 14.34 -3.33
N MET A 256 -17.13 14.40 -4.31
CA MET A 256 -16.81 13.31 -5.25
C MET A 256 -15.30 13.06 -5.31
N VAL A 257 -14.91 11.79 -5.25
CA VAL A 257 -13.50 11.37 -5.29
C VAL A 257 -13.01 11.31 -6.74
N ILE A 258 -11.88 11.95 -7.00
CA ILE A 258 -11.22 11.93 -8.31
C ILE A 258 -10.11 10.89 -8.34
N GLU A 259 -9.27 10.86 -7.31
CA GLU A 259 -8.04 10.08 -7.30
C GLU A 259 -7.65 9.68 -5.87
N VAL A 260 -7.12 8.47 -5.73
CA VAL A 260 -6.46 7.99 -4.50
C VAL A 260 -4.99 7.75 -4.84
N ASN A 261 -4.11 8.56 -4.26
CA ASN A 261 -2.68 8.58 -4.53
C ASN A 261 -1.91 7.79 -3.47
N LEU A 262 -1.27 6.68 -3.89
CA LEU A 262 -0.47 5.80 -3.01
C LEU A 262 0.78 6.47 -2.41
N SER A 263 1.36 7.46 -3.09
CA SER A 263 2.64 8.08 -2.71
C SER A 263 2.55 9.60 -2.80
N PRO A 264 1.77 10.24 -1.91
CA PRO A 264 1.56 11.67 -1.98
C PRO A 264 2.84 12.45 -1.63
N GLY A 265 2.99 13.61 -2.27
CA GLY A 265 3.95 14.62 -1.82
C GLY A 265 3.44 15.30 -0.54
N LEU A 266 4.33 15.52 0.41
CA LEU A 266 4.01 16.07 1.74
C LEU A 266 4.32 17.58 1.85
N GLN A 267 5.25 18.07 1.03
CA GLN A 267 5.76 19.45 1.12
C GLN A 267 4.65 20.50 1.09
N GLY A 268 3.82 20.49 0.04
CA GLY A 268 2.79 21.51 -0.14
C GLY A 268 1.77 21.52 0.99
N ILE A 269 1.30 20.34 1.42
CA ILE A 269 0.28 20.26 2.47
C ILE A 269 0.83 20.57 3.86
N THR A 270 2.05 20.14 4.16
CA THR A 270 2.71 20.48 5.43
C THR A 270 2.96 21.98 5.52
N THR A 271 3.41 22.63 4.44
CA THR A 271 3.59 24.09 4.42
C THR A 271 2.27 24.83 4.62
N VAL A 272 1.19 24.39 3.95
CA VAL A 272 -0.12 25.07 4.00
C VAL A 272 -0.83 24.87 5.35
N THR A 273 -0.72 23.68 5.93
CA THR A 273 -1.46 23.33 7.16
C THR A 273 -0.64 23.52 8.44
N GLY A 274 0.68 23.60 8.34
CA GLY A 274 1.59 23.59 9.50
C GLY A 274 1.67 22.22 10.21
N ILE A 275 1.02 21.18 9.67
CA ILE A 275 0.97 19.84 10.27
C ILE A 275 2.18 19.02 9.83
N ASP A 276 2.91 18.44 10.78
CA ASP A 276 3.99 17.49 10.52
C ASP A 276 3.42 16.12 10.10
N VAL A 277 3.07 16.02 8.83
CA VAL A 277 2.50 14.81 8.22
C VAL A 277 3.51 13.65 8.21
N ALA A 278 4.81 13.95 8.09
CA ALA A 278 5.87 12.96 8.10
C ALA A 278 6.00 12.28 9.47
N ASP A 279 5.86 13.04 10.55
CA ASP A 279 5.79 12.52 11.92
C ASP A 279 4.54 11.66 12.14
N ALA A 280 3.37 12.12 11.67
CA ALA A 280 2.13 11.36 11.78
C ALA A 280 2.21 9.99 11.07
N ILE A 281 2.81 9.95 9.87
CA ILE A 281 3.08 8.70 9.15
C ILE A 281 4.04 7.81 9.95
N SER A 282 5.16 8.38 10.43
CA SER A 282 6.18 7.65 11.18
C SER A 282 5.63 7.01 12.46
N ASN A 283 4.85 7.77 13.23
CA ASN A 283 4.18 7.29 14.43
C ASN A 283 3.21 6.13 14.11
N TYR A 284 2.39 6.29 13.07
CA TYR A 284 1.48 5.24 12.62
C TYR A 284 2.23 3.96 12.25
N LEU A 285 3.30 4.06 11.45
CA LEU A 285 4.11 2.89 11.06
C LEU A 285 4.69 2.18 12.28
N PHE A 286 5.16 2.94 13.27
CA PHE A 286 5.71 2.39 14.50
C PHE A 286 4.65 1.63 15.32
N GLU A 287 3.50 2.24 15.57
CA GLU A 287 2.41 1.60 16.32
C GLU A 287 1.90 0.33 15.62
N GLN A 288 1.77 0.36 14.29
CA GLN A 288 1.35 -0.83 13.54
C GLN A 288 2.42 -1.93 13.53
N THR A 289 3.71 -1.56 13.51
CA THR A 289 4.80 -2.52 13.64
C THR A 289 4.74 -3.22 15.00
N LYS A 290 4.51 -2.45 16.07
CA LYS A 290 4.31 -2.99 17.41
C LYS A 290 3.13 -3.98 17.44
N HIS A 291 1.96 -3.56 16.95
CA HIS A 291 0.78 -4.42 16.91
C HIS A 291 0.99 -5.70 16.09
N TYR A 292 1.68 -5.63 14.97
CA TYR A 292 1.98 -6.79 14.13
C TYR A 292 2.79 -7.85 14.88
N TRP A 293 3.82 -7.44 15.60
CA TRP A 293 4.69 -8.35 16.34
C TRP A 293 4.08 -8.83 17.66
N ASP A 294 3.36 -7.96 18.38
CA ASP A 294 2.63 -8.35 19.58
C ASP A 294 1.51 -9.36 19.25
N GLY A 295 0.84 -9.21 18.10
CA GLY A 295 -0.18 -10.14 17.60
C GLY A 295 0.41 -11.51 17.24
N LYS A 296 1.58 -11.55 16.59
CA LYS A 296 2.29 -12.81 16.32
C LYS A 296 2.73 -13.52 17.59
N GLN A 297 3.15 -12.78 18.61
CA GLN A 297 3.49 -13.35 19.91
C GLN A 297 2.26 -13.99 20.57
N LYS A 298 1.12 -13.30 20.59
CA LYS A 298 -0.15 -13.84 21.11
C LYS A 298 -0.60 -15.10 20.38
N GLN A 299 -0.62 -15.08 19.05
CA GLN A 299 -0.99 -16.26 18.25
C GLN A 299 -0.03 -17.44 18.51
N THR A 300 1.26 -17.17 18.63
CA THR A 300 2.24 -18.22 18.96
C THR A 300 1.98 -18.77 20.36
N SER A 301 1.72 -17.91 21.35
CA SER A 301 1.40 -18.36 22.72
C SER A 301 0.09 -19.13 22.83
N GLU A 302 -0.94 -18.75 22.05
CA GLU A 302 -2.21 -19.48 22.00
C GLU A 302 -2.03 -20.86 21.35
N ILE A 303 -1.29 -20.96 20.24
CA ILE A 303 -0.94 -22.26 19.63
C ILE A 303 -0.13 -23.13 20.59
N LEU A 304 0.80 -22.54 21.34
CA LEU A 304 1.57 -23.26 22.37
C LEU A 304 0.66 -23.75 23.51
N ALA A 305 -0.29 -22.94 23.95
CA ALA A 305 -1.26 -23.31 24.98
C ALA A 305 -2.23 -24.41 24.52
N ASP A 306 -2.73 -24.34 23.29
CA ASP A 306 -3.58 -25.38 22.67
C ASP A 306 -2.84 -26.72 22.51
N LEU A 307 -1.52 -26.68 22.37
CA LEU A 307 -0.64 -27.85 22.34
C LEU A 307 -0.20 -28.31 23.75
N GLY A 308 -0.72 -27.68 24.81
CA GLY A 308 -0.43 -28.03 26.21
C GLY A 308 0.98 -27.66 26.68
N ILE A 309 1.67 -26.75 25.98
CA ILE A 309 3.08 -26.43 26.24
C ILE A 309 3.18 -25.34 27.30
N THR A 310 3.46 -25.73 28.54
CA THR A 310 3.78 -24.80 29.63
C THR A 310 5.27 -24.45 29.61
N ALA A 311 5.59 -23.17 29.79
CA ALA A 311 6.96 -22.71 29.93
C ALA A 311 7.35 -22.72 31.42
N GLU A 312 7.68 -23.89 31.95
CA GLU A 312 8.43 -24.01 33.20
C GLU A 312 9.79 -24.66 32.91
N GLU A 313 10.79 -24.28 33.71
CA GLU A 313 12.21 -24.49 33.47
C GLU A 313 12.58 -25.92 33.05
N GLY A 314 12.98 -26.06 31.78
CA GLY A 314 13.76 -27.20 31.28
C GLY A 314 12.99 -28.43 30.77
N VAL A 315 11.68 -28.54 30.99
CA VAL A 315 10.88 -29.68 30.46
C VAL A 315 9.57 -29.15 29.87
N LYS A 316 9.42 -29.30 28.55
CA LYS A 316 8.19 -28.97 27.81
C LYS A 316 7.45 -30.27 27.49
N ASP A 317 6.37 -30.53 28.21
CA ASP A 317 5.44 -31.58 27.82
C ASP A 317 4.56 -31.08 26.67
N VAL A 318 4.45 -31.86 25.59
CA VAL A 318 3.59 -31.54 24.44
C VAL A 318 2.52 -32.61 24.35
N ILE A 319 1.26 -32.23 24.54
CA ILE A 319 0.12 -33.14 24.37
C ILE A 319 -0.29 -33.09 22.91
N THR A 320 -0.05 -34.18 22.19
CA THR A 320 -0.41 -34.31 20.78
C THR A 320 -0.90 -35.73 20.50
N ASN A 321 -1.73 -35.87 19.47
CA ASN A 321 -2.02 -37.18 18.90
C ASN A 321 -0.78 -37.72 18.18
N LEU A 322 -0.52 -39.02 18.32
CA LEU A 322 0.54 -39.71 17.59
C LEU A 322 0.22 -39.74 16.09
N GLN A 323 1.13 -39.23 15.28
CA GLN A 323 1.02 -39.27 13.82
C GLN A 323 2.02 -40.28 13.24
N PHE A 324 1.54 -41.08 12.29
CA PHE A 324 2.35 -42.09 11.60
C PHE A 324 2.37 -41.84 10.10
N ARG A 325 3.54 -42.05 9.46
CA ARG A 325 3.68 -42.13 8.00
C ARG A 325 4.42 -43.41 7.65
N GLY A 326 3.64 -44.45 7.32
CA GLY A 326 4.17 -45.82 7.23
C GLY A 326 4.70 -46.26 8.60
N ASN A 327 5.94 -46.71 8.66
CA ASN A 327 6.58 -47.19 9.88
C ASN A 327 7.31 -46.08 10.66
N ARG A 328 7.05 -44.80 10.36
CA ARG A 328 7.69 -43.65 11.01
C ARG A 328 6.73 -42.94 11.94
N ILE A 329 7.15 -42.66 13.17
CA ILE A 329 6.49 -41.71 14.07
C ILE A 329 6.91 -40.31 13.64
N LEU A 330 5.94 -39.44 13.35
CA LEU A 330 6.20 -38.04 13.04
C LEU A 330 6.18 -37.23 14.34
N LEU A 331 7.33 -36.69 14.72
CA LEU A 331 7.43 -35.73 15.81
C LEU A 331 6.90 -34.37 15.32
N PRO A 332 6.09 -33.66 16.12
CA PRO A 332 5.70 -32.29 15.81
C PRO A 332 6.93 -31.39 15.63
N GLU A 333 6.85 -30.41 14.73
CA GLU A 333 7.96 -29.50 14.42
C GLU A 333 8.54 -28.83 15.68
N ILE A 334 7.68 -28.55 16.66
CA ILE A 334 8.10 -27.98 17.93
C ILE A 334 8.97 -28.93 18.78
N ILE A 335 8.68 -30.23 18.80
CA ILE A 335 9.50 -31.24 19.49
C ILE A 335 10.85 -31.35 18.81
N THR A 336 10.89 -31.38 17.47
CA THR A 336 12.15 -31.45 16.71
C THR A 336 13.03 -30.22 16.96
N LYS A 337 12.45 -29.01 16.98
CA LYS A 337 13.19 -27.77 17.26
C LYS A 337 13.71 -27.71 18.70
N VAL A 338 12.92 -28.16 19.68
CA VAL A 338 13.30 -28.11 21.10
C VAL A 338 14.31 -29.20 21.45
N SER A 339 14.10 -30.44 20.97
CA SER A 339 15.01 -31.56 21.24
C SER A 339 16.31 -31.51 20.43
N GLN A 340 16.36 -30.68 19.38
CA GLN A 340 17.46 -30.61 18.41
C GLN A 340 17.80 -31.98 17.80
N LEU A 341 16.81 -32.88 17.73
CA LEU A 341 16.93 -34.16 17.06
C LEU A 341 16.89 -33.96 15.54
N THR A 342 17.86 -34.52 14.84
CA THR A 342 17.96 -34.55 13.38
C THR A 342 17.87 -35.98 12.87
N ILE A 343 17.69 -36.16 11.55
CA ILE A 343 17.62 -37.49 10.93
C ILE A 343 18.97 -38.24 11.00
N ASP A 344 20.06 -37.52 11.19
CA ASP A 344 21.42 -38.06 11.22
C ASP A 344 21.90 -38.39 12.64
N ASP A 345 21.08 -38.14 13.66
CA ASP A 345 21.44 -38.39 15.04
C ASP A 345 21.35 -39.89 15.40
N GLU A 346 22.37 -40.40 16.07
CA GLU A 346 22.24 -41.67 16.80
C GLU A 346 21.38 -41.47 18.04
N VAL A 347 20.36 -42.31 18.21
CA VAL A 347 19.41 -42.22 19.32
C VAL A 347 19.23 -43.56 20.02
N LEU A 348 19.11 -43.52 21.34
CA LEU A 348 18.67 -44.64 22.16
C LEU A 348 17.14 -44.64 22.27
N LEU A 349 16.51 -45.72 21.80
CA LEU A 349 15.08 -45.96 21.95
C LEU A 349 14.84 -46.93 23.11
N LYS A 350 14.14 -46.49 24.16
CA LYS A 350 13.67 -47.35 25.26
C LYS A 350 12.16 -47.55 25.14
N CYS A 351 11.71 -48.81 25.18
CA CYS A 351 10.29 -49.17 25.12
C CYS A 351 9.86 -49.92 26.38
N ASN A 352 8.82 -49.40 27.05
CA ASN A 352 8.12 -50.02 28.17
C ASN A 352 6.62 -50.09 27.85
N LYS A 353 5.85 -50.88 28.61
CA LYS A 353 4.38 -50.96 28.42
C LYS A 353 3.75 -49.56 28.47
N GLY A 354 3.22 -49.09 27.34
CA GLY A 354 2.59 -47.78 27.19
C GLY A 354 3.53 -46.58 27.08
N ARG A 355 4.86 -46.77 26.96
CA ARG A 355 5.83 -45.67 26.91
C ARG A 355 7.02 -45.97 26.00
N VAL A 356 7.28 -45.07 25.05
CA VAL A 356 8.52 -45.03 24.25
C VAL A 356 9.29 -43.77 24.61
N THR A 357 10.59 -43.87 24.84
CA THR A 357 11.48 -42.73 25.11
C THR A 357 12.61 -42.69 24.09
N ILE A 358 12.85 -41.52 23.50
CA ILE A 358 13.92 -41.26 22.53
C ILE A 358 14.95 -40.37 23.23
N LYS A 359 16.22 -40.79 23.24
CA LYS A 359 17.31 -40.00 23.81
C LYS A 359 18.45 -39.92 22.80
N LYS A 360 18.90 -38.70 22.47
CA LYS A 360 20.11 -38.48 21.66
C LYS A 360 21.32 -39.05 22.38
N MET A 361 22.15 -39.80 21.67
CA MET A 361 23.40 -40.38 22.19
C MET A 361 24.54 -39.37 22.19
#